data_AF-S0DFL4-F1
#
_entry.id   AF-S0DFL4-F1
#
_cell.length_a   1.000
_cell.length_b   1.000
_cell.length_c   1.000
_cell.angle_alpha   90.00
_cell.angle_beta   90.00
_cell.angle_gamma   90.00
#
_symmetry.space_group_name_H-M   'P 1'
#
loop_
_entity.id
_entity.type
_entity.pdbx_description
1 polymer ?
#
loop_
_entity_poly.entity_id
_entity_poly.type
_entity_poly.pdbx_seq_one_letter_code
_entity_poly.pdbx_strand_id
1 'polypeptide(L)'
;MFDNEKPQFEINPGAILLEVILPTSSAADDSFYIVGDFNGGEAAIGNPAWKLQKADGVAKWGIYLNPSTFVNGKTLADGFTFHSDKQGDERSVFDEPVSHTLDVGVGTRTNVWVDQWAAFFSGGGNDKEFVTIYVEVPEDWEATALYMWYGPDGTEVKPLGDWPGGAPTGETGFGDRVFSYFDLDKSLTGQTVNFIFNNNNKGKQTANITGITLDGDLYYKVNDDLSFETIDPADLGEPTEVYSGYTIYVDDQTGWDELALYGEYNHVPVDVAFPGWQMAGTKNVEGIDFKYFQPGKAFNNATLNLVFSNNLKVSALEVQGPQNFVLDHDLYVRLTADSYEVLFENEGVMRTIYVVDNTGWDALTLYGWGVEFGGGWPGMQPTGEKNISGVIYKYFEIPAEYDGEPSNLIFNNNDGGAQFDAATVTFDRDFYYTITATEATPVTFKVYVNDLTEWGALALYGWGDYELGGGWPGLQPTSSNGFSVFELPVEAIGKSINLIFNNNGGGAQFDGPNVVVDRDFYFTINATGRLCRVYVDDQSGWDALALYAWGGFEFAGWPGLQPAGTKTIGSVDYTIFEVPEGAIGQEENLIFNNNGGGAQFDGPNVTIVGDLYYRITDSAATEVKP
;
A
#
# COMPACT_ATOMS: atom_id res chain seq x y z
N MET A 1 -15.32 13.13 24.37
CA MET A 1 -14.47 14.21 24.89
C MET A 1 -13.20 13.57 25.40
N PHE A 2 -12.13 13.75 24.65
CA PHE A 2 -10.79 13.32 25.04
C PHE A 2 -10.32 14.19 26.23
N ASP A 3 -9.38 13.69 27.05
CA ASP A 3 -8.94 14.40 28.26
C ASP A 3 -8.31 15.78 27.96
N ASN A 4 -7.73 15.96 26.76
CA ASN A 4 -7.18 17.23 26.27
C ASN A 4 -8.25 18.26 25.84
N GLU A 5 -9.49 17.84 25.57
CA GLU A 5 -10.61 18.71 25.22
C GLU A 5 -11.33 19.29 26.44
N LYS A 6 -11.07 18.75 27.64
CA LYS A 6 -11.65 19.25 28.89
C LYS A 6 -11.13 20.67 29.17
N PRO A 7 -12.00 21.64 29.48
CA PRO A 7 -11.56 22.99 29.86
C PRO A 7 -10.60 22.99 31.04
N GLN A 8 -9.51 23.75 30.94
CA GLN A 8 -8.50 23.89 32.01
C GLN A 8 -8.28 25.35 32.42
N PHE A 9 -8.74 26.31 31.62
CA PHE A 9 -8.64 27.74 31.90
C PHE A 9 -10.01 28.35 32.19
N GLU A 10 -10.13 29.20 33.20
CA GLU A 10 -11.38 29.90 33.53
C GLU A 10 -11.73 30.98 32.50
N ILE A 11 -13.02 31.18 32.21
CA ILE A 11 -13.43 32.22 31.26
C ILE A 11 -13.25 33.60 31.89
N ASN A 12 -12.59 34.51 31.17
CA ASN A 12 -12.48 35.91 31.54
C ASN A 12 -13.43 36.78 30.70
N PRO A 13 -14.42 37.48 31.29
CA PRO A 13 -15.36 38.32 30.55
C PRO A 13 -14.71 39.46 29.74
N GLY A 14 -13.48 39.87 30.08
CA GLY A 14 -12.75 40.95 29.43
C GLY A 14 -11.72 40.49 28.39
N ALA A 15 -11.58 39.19 28.13
CA ALA A 15 -10.59 38.65 27.20
C ALA A 15 -11.17 37.51 26.34
N ILE A 16 -10.58 37.27 25.19
CA ILE A 16 -10.77 36.05 24.40
C ILE A 16 -9.87 34.98 25.01
N LEU A 17 -10.40 33.79 25.31
CA LEU A 17 -9.60 32.64 25.73
C LEU A 17 -9.44 31.68 24.54
N LEU A 18 -8.21 31.46 24.11
CA LEU A 18 -7.87 30.35 23.23
C LEU A 18 -7.24 29.24 24.08
N GLU A 19 -7.82 28.05 24.05
CA GLU A 19 -7.20 26.84 24.57
C GLU A 19 -6.54 26.12 23.39
N VAL A 20 -5.22 25.99 23.44
CA VAL A 20 -4.43 25.50 22.32
C VAL A 20 -4.01 24.07 22.61
N ILE A 21 -4.37 23.19 21.68
CA ILE A 21 -4.02 21.78 21.68
C ILE A 21 -2.79 21.64 20.80
N LEU A 22 -1.64 21.44 21.43
CA LEU A 22 -0.36 21.27 20.77
C LEU A 22 -0.15 19.81 20.36
N PRO A 23 0.65 19.53 19.31
CA PRO A 23 0.96 18.15 18.94
C PRO A 23 1.79 17.47 20.03
N THR A 24 1.73 16.14 20.10
CA THR A 24 2.46 15.33 21.11
C THR A 24 3.98 15.51 21.04
N SER A 25 4.49 15.87 19.86
CA SER A 25 5.89 16.21 19.61
C SER A 25 6.35 17.55 20.25
N SER A 26 5.44 18.30 20.88
CA SER A 26 5.77 19.61 21.46
C SER A 26 6.65 19.48 22.71
N ALA A 27 7.81 20.12 22.69
CA ALA A 27 8.77 20.08 23.80
C ALA A 27 8.16 20.68 25.08
N ALA A 28 8.17 19.88 26.16
CA ALA A 28 7.48 20.23 27.41
C ALA A 28 8.05 21.46 28.14
N ASP A 29 9.29 21.82 27.84
CA ASP A 29 10.04 22.96 28.40
C ASP A 29 10.17 24.15 27.42
N ASP A 30 9.40 24.14 26.34
CA ASP A 30 9.45 25.16 25.29
C ASP A 30 8.51 26.36 25.56
N SER A 31 8.69 27.41 24.76
CA SER A 31 7.87 28.61 24.72
C SER A 31 7.10 28.69 23.41
N PHE A 32 5.77 28.74 23.52
CA PHE A 32 4.89 28.87 22.36
C PHE A 32 4.28 30.27 22.32
N TYR A 33 4.19 30.85 21.14
CA TYR A 33 3.69 32.21 20.91
C TYR A 33 2.57 32.18 19.87
N ILE A 34 1.57 33.04 20.04
CA ILE A 34 0.63 33.35 18.96
C ILE A 34 1.18 34.50 18.11
N VAL A 35 1.10 34.38 16.80
CA VAL A 35 1.70 35.30 15.84
C VAL A 35 0.66 35.71 14.81
N GLY A 36 0.46 37.01 14.61
CA GLY A 36 -0.45 37.52 13.58
C GLY A 36 -0.36 39.04 13.40
N ASP A 37 -1.05 39.58 12.41
CA ASP A 37 -1.05 41.03 12.15
C ASP A 37 -1.46 41.86 13.38
N PHE A 38 -2.37 41.31 14.20
CA PHE A 38 -2.91 41.99 15.38
C PHE A 38 -1.86 42.23 16.48
N ASN A 39 -0.73 41.53 16.47
CA ASN A 39 0.34 41.69 17.44
C ASN A 39 1.71 42.06 16.84
N GLY A 40 1.73 42.43 15.55
CA GLY A 40 2.94 42.84 14.85
C GLY A 40 3.69 41.70 14.15
N GLY A 41 3.04 40.56 13.94
CA GLY A 41 3.62 39.39 13.27
C GLY A 41 4.79 38.81 14.08
N GLU A 42 5.87 38.44 13.41
CA GLU A 42 7.07 37.83 14.02
C GLU A 42 7.66 38.64 15.20
N ALA A 43 7.41 39.96 15.27
CA ALA A 43 7.83 40.79 16.40
C ALA A 43 7.16 40.40 17.74
N ALA A 44 6.13 39.56 17.70
CA ALA A 44 5.48 39.00 18.89
C ALA A 44 6.29 37.87 19.55
N ILE A 45 7.21 37.22 18.83
CA ILE A 45 8.04 36.12 19.34
C ILE A 45 8.99 36.67 20.42
N GLY A 46 9.08 35.97 21.55
CA GLY A 46 9.84 36.40 22.72
C GLY A 46 9.13 37.42 23.61
N ASN A 47 7.96 37.96 23.22
CA ASN A 47 7.18 38.87 24.07
C ASN A 47 6.23 38.10 25.01
N PRO A 48 6.36 38.24 26.34
CA PRO A 48 5.52 37.52 27.30
C PRO A 48 4.01 37.78 27.17
N ALA A 49 3.60 38.90 26.57
CA ALA A 49 2.18 39.20 26.35
C ALA A 49 1.51 38.28 25.32
N TRP A 50 2.29 37.65 24.43
CA TRP A 50 1.81 36.77 23.36
C TRP A 50 2.20 35.31 23.57
N LYS A 51 2.84 35.00 24.70
CA LYS A 51 3.26 33.65 25.08
C LYS A 51 2.09 32.87 25.66
N LEU A 52 1.90 31.64 25.19
CA LEU A 52 0.92 30.69 25.74
C LEU A 52 1.32 30.30 27.16
N GLN A 53 0.29 30.10 28.00
CA GLN A 53 0.41 29.66 29.38
C GLN A 53 0.07 28.18 29.46
N LYS A 54 0.86 27.42 30.21
CA LYS A 54 0.58 26.00 30.50
C LYS A 54 -0.38 25.91 31.69
N ALA A 55 -1.38 25.04 31.60
CA ALA A 55 -2.31 24.76 32.70
C ALA A 55 -1.62 23.96 33.81
N ASP A 56 -2.06 24.16 35.05
CA ASP A 56 -1.49 23.47 36.21
C ASP A 56 -1.87 21.98 36.21
N GLY A 57 -0.87 21.11 36.31
CA GLY A 57 -1.07 19.66 36.49
C GLY A 57 -1.50 18.88 35.24
N VAL A 58 -1.61 19.52 34.07
CA VAL A 58 -1.98 18.88 32.79
C VAL A 58 -1.21 19.49 31.62
N ALA A 59 -0.96 18.69 30.57
CA ALA A 59 -0.30 19.13 29.34
C ALA A 59 -1.29 19.86 28.41
N LYS A 60 -1.79 21.03 28.84
CA LYS A 60 -2.67 21.89 28.04
C LYS A 60 -2.20 23.33 28.08
N TRP A 61 -2.31 24.04 26.97
CA TRP A 61 -1.89 25.43 26.84
C TRP A 61 -3.07 26.34 26.53
N GLY A 62 -2.94 27.61 26.87
CA GLY A 62 -3.94 28.61 26.55
C GLY A 62 -3.41 30.03 26.64
N ILE A 63 -4.14 30.96 26.05
CA ILE A 63 -3.80 32.37 26.07
C ILE A 63 -5.05 33.24 26.23
N TYR A 64 -4.94 34.28 27.06
CA TYR A 64 -5.94 35.32 27.19
C TYR A 64 -5.53 36.52 26.35
N LEU A 65 -6.38 36.86 25.37
CA LEU A 65 -6.15 37.95 24.44
C LEU A 65 -7.10 39.10 24.74
N ASN A 66 -6.56 40.31 24.86
CA ASN A 66 -7.36 41.52 25.03
C ASN A 66 -7.45 42.26 23.70
N PRO A 67 -8.60 42.29 23.01
CA PRO A 67 -8.73 42.96 21.72
C PRO A 67 -8.35 44.45 21.75
N SER A 68 -8.44 45.11 22.90
CA SER A 68 -8.03 46.52 23.02
C SER A 68 -6.52 46.75 22.89
N THR A 69 -5.71 45.69 23.00
CA THR A 69 -4.26 45.76 22.80
C THR A 69 -3.84 45.37 21.38
N PHE A 70 -4.78 45.07 20.49
CA PHE A 70 -4.49 44.71 19.10
C PHE A 70 -4.12 45.94 18.27
N VAL A 71 -3.22 45.74 17.30
CA VAL A 71 -2.72 46.80 16.43
C VAL A 71 -3.81 47.27 15.47
N ASN A 72 -4.09 48.58 15.44
CA ASN A 72 -4.84 49.28 14.38
C ASN A 72 -6.13 48.59 13.87
N GLY A 73 -7.00 48.13 14.77
CA GLY A 73 -8.30 47.55 14.39
C GLY A 73 -8.22 46.15 13.80
N LYS A 74 -7.05 45.51 13.85
CA LYS A 74 -6.85 44.10 13.51
C LYS A 74 -7.50 43.19 14.55
N THR A 75 -7.80 41.98 14.12
CA THR A 75 -8.51 40.95 14.88
C THR A 75 -7.92 39.57 14.59
N LEU A 76 -8.45 38.53 15.24
CA LEU A 76 -8.09 37.15 14.90
C LEU A 76 -8.69 36.68 13.56
N ALA A 77 -9.64 37.43 12.98
CA ALA A 77 -10.18 37.14 11.65
C ALA A 77 -9.21 37.53 10.53
N ASP A 78 -8.18 38.33 10.83
CA ASP A 78 -7.13 38.74 9.88
C ASP A 78 -6.08 37.65 9.63
N GLY A 79 -6.17 36.49 10.31
CA GLY A 79 -5.21 35.40 10.20
C GLY A 79 -4.16 35.41 11.31
N PHE A 80 -3.86 34.22 11.85
CA PHE A 80 -2.80 34.02 12.83
C PHE A 80 -2.26 32.59 12.79
N THR A 81 -1.08 32.37 13.37
CA THR A 81 -0.45 31.05 13.52
C THR A 81 0.24 30.96 14.88
N PHE A 82 0.78 29.79 15.21
CA PHE A 82 1.61 29.60 16.39
C PHE A 82 3.09 29.42 16.03
N HIS A 83 3.96 29.81 16.95
CA HIS A 83 5.41 29.65 16.82
C HIS A 83 5.97 29.01 18.09
N SER A 84 6.83 28.01 17.91
CA SER A 84 7.62 27.36 18.94
C SER A 84 9.05 27.90 18.90
N ASP A 85 9.57 28.39 20.04
CA ASP A 85 10.95 28.91 20.13
C ASP A 85 12.01 27.86 19.74
N LYS A 86 11.74 26.57 20.02
CA LYS A 86 12.67 25.47 19.72
C LYS A 86 12.37 24.73 18.42
N GLN A 87 11.11 24.67 18.02
CA GLN A 87 10.62 23.79 16.96
C GLN A 87 10.08 24.56 15.75
N GLY A 88 10.09 25.90 15.79
CA GLY A 88 9.78 26.76 14.65
C GLY A 88 8.27 27.00 14.44
N ASP A 89 7.91 27.46 13.25
CA ASP A 89 6.54 27.83 12.90
C ASP A 89 5.62 26.62 12.84
N GLU A 90 4.34 26.82 13.16
CA GLU A 90 3.29 25.84 12.91
C GLU A 90 3.15 25.52 11.41
N ARG A 91 2.92 24.24 11.13
CA ARG A 91 2.76 23.65 9.81
C ARG A 91 1.57 22.71 9.78
N SER A 92 0.96 22.58 8.61
CA SER A 92 -0.05 21.55 8.36
C SER A 92 0.60 20.17 8.38
N VAL A 93 -0.20 19.11 8.37
CA VAL A 93 0.29 17.73 8.22
C VAL A 93 1.05 17.49 6.89
N PHE A 94 1.01 18.44 5.95
CA PHE A 94 1.68 18.39 4.64
C PHE A 94 2.82 19.43 4.51
N ASP A 95 3.36 19.94 5.62
CA ASP A 95 4.42 20.98 5.67
C ASP A 95 4.06 22.36 5.07
N GLU A 96 2.76 22.65 4.94
CA GLU A 96 2.32 23.96 4.47
C GLU A 96 2.19 24.96 5.62
N PRO A 97 2.51 26.25 5.44
CA PRO A 97 2.25 27.28 6.45
C PRO A 97 0.76 27.36 6.80
N VAL A 98 0.43 27.38 8.09
CA VAL A 98 -0.96 27.43 8.57
C VAL A 98 -1.36 28.88 8.88
N SER A 99 -2.62 29.23 8.57
CA SER A 99 -3.23 30.47 9.03
C SER A 99 -4.64 30.21 9.54
N HIS A 100 -4.83 30.36 10.84
CA HIS A 100 -6.11 30.27 11.52
C HIS A 100 -6.88 31.59 11.40
N THR A 101 -8.18 31.50 11.15
CA THR A 101 -9.09 32.66 11.13
C THR A 101 -10.25 32.44 12.10
N LEU A 102 -10.39 33.31 13.10
CA LEU A 102 -11.46 33.21 14.10
C LEU A 102 -12.20 34.54 14.27
N ASP A 103 -13.52 34.51 14.16
CA ASP A 103 -14.40 35.63 14.52
C ASP A 103 -14.99 35.41 15.92
N VAL A 104 -14.23 35.83 16.94
CA VAL A 104 -14.53 35.57 18.36
C VAL A 104 -14.37 36.84 19.20
N GLY A 105 -15.25 36.99 20.20
CA GLY A 105 -15.30 38.15 21.09
C GLY A 105 -14.86 37.85 22.52
N VAL A 106 -14.72 38.90 23.35
CA VAL A 106 -14.37 38.74 24.77
C VAL A 106 -15.41 37.88 25.52
N GLY A 107 -14.95 37.13 26.53
CA GLY A 107 -15.79 36.21 27.30
C GLY A 107 -16.09 34.89 26.60
N THR A 108 -15.42 34.60 25.47
CA THR A 108 -15.53 33.32 24.76
C THR A 108 -14.34 32.41 25.03
N ARG A 109 -14.57 31.10 24.88
CA ARG A 109 -13.53 30.05 24.85
C ARG A 109 -13.58 29.37 23.49
N THR A 110 -12.43 29.21 22.85
CA THR A 110 -12.29 28.48 21.60
C THR A 110 -11.08 27.55 21.70
N ASN A 111 -11.26 26.29 21.26
CA ASN A 111 -10.14 25.38 21.09
C ASN A 111 -9.50 25.65 19.73
N VAL A 112 -8.17 25.64 19.68
CA VAL A 112 -7.39 25.74 18.44
C VAL A 112 -6.35 24.62 18.44
N TRP A 113 -6.18 23.97 17.30
CA TRP A 113 -5.28 22.84 17.15
C TRP A 113 -4.05 23.31 16.38
N VAL A 114 -2.88 22.89 16.85
CA VAL A 114 -1.62 22.96 16.12
C VAL A 114 -1.36 21.57 15.58
N ASP A 115 -1.22 21.44 14.26
CA ASP A 115 -1.03 20.15 13.60
C ASP A 115 0.42 19.64 13.79
N GLN A 116 1.40 20.40 13.33
CA GLN A 116 2.83 20.09 13.47
C GLN A 116 3.69 21.36 13.62
N TRP A 117 4.94 21.20 14.04
CA TRP A 117 5.96 22.26 14.06
C TRP A 117 6.94 22.11 12.88
N ALA A 118 7.54 23.20 12.39
CA ALA A 118 8.50 23.15 11.29
C ALA A 118 9.70 22.21 11.53
N ALA A 119 10.12 22.01 12.78
CA ALA A 119 11.15 21.04 13.16
C ALA A 119 10.76 19.59 12.91
N PHE A 120 9.45 19.27 12.87
CA PHE A 120 8.95 17.95 12.48
C PHE A 120 9.39 17.59 11.05
N PHE A 121 9.41 18.59 10.15
CA PHE A 121 9.75 18.41 8.73
C PHE A 121 11.22 18.69 8.42
N SER A 122 11.93 19.44 9.27
CA SER A 122 13.32 19.86 9.04
C SER A 122 14.38 19.06 9.82
N GLY A 123 13.98 18.11 10.67
CA GLY A 123 14.90 17.32 11.48
C GLY A 123 14.45 15.89 11.69
N GLY A 124 14.96 14.97 10.88
CA GLY A 124 15.22 13.61 11.36
C GLY A 124 16.12 13.69 12.60
N GLY A 125 15.56 13.42 13.79
CA GLY A 125 16.23 13.38 15.08
C GLY A 125 16.02 14.67 15.91
N ASN A 126 15.36 14.64 17.07
CA ASN A 126 15.75 13.84 18.21
C ASN A 126 14.60 13.69 19.21
N ASP A 127 13.83 12.61 19.04
CA ASP A 127 13.31 11.78 20.13
C ASP A 127 13.58 10.29 19.85
N LYS A 128 14.49 9.96 18.91
CA LYS A 128 14.98 8.59 18.77
C LYS A 128 15.91 8.28 19.96
N GLU A 129 15.61 7.20 20.68
CA GLU A 129 16.46 6.62 21.73
C GLU A 129 17.64 5.82 21.15
N PHE A 130 17.85 5.86 19.82
CA PHE A 130 18.79 5.03 19.09
C PHE A 130 19.41 5.78 17.89
N VAL A 131 20.59 5.34 17.45
CA VAL A 131 21.20 5.67 16.14
C VAL A 131 20.97 4.49 15.22
N THR A 132 20.51 4.70 14.00
CA THR A 132 20.10 3.60 13.10
C THR A 132 21.10 3.40 11.97
N ILE A 133 21.48 2.15 11.69
CA ILE A 133 22.21 1.79 10.47
C ILE A 133 21.26 1.03 9.55
N TYR A 134 20.99 1.58 8.37
CA TYR A 134 20.21 0.98 7.30
C TYR A 134 21.14 0.34 6.27
N VAL A 135 20.82 -0.87 5.82
CA VAL A 135 21.55 -1.58 4.77
C VAL A 135 20.62 -2.28 3.78
N GLU A 136 20.78 -1.97 2.50
CA GLU A 136 20.26 -2.76 1.39
C GLU A 136 21.26 -3.89 1.11
N VAL A 137 20.80 -5.14 1.07
CA VAL A 137 21.65 -6.31 0.83
C VAL A 137 21.23 -7.06 -0.44
N PRO A 138 22.12 -7.85 -1.06
CA PRO A 138 21.76 -8.68 -2.21
C PRO A 138 20.58 -9.62 -1.92
N GLU A 139 19.73 -9.85 -2.92
CA GLU A 139 18.53 -10.71 -2.78
C GLU A 139 18.87 -12.14 -2.32
N ASP A 140 20.05 -12.63 -2.68
CA ASP A 140 20.51 -13.97 -2.30
C ASP A 140 21.08 -14.06 -0.86
N TRP A 141 20.93 -13.00 -0.07
CA TRP A 141 21.16 -13.01 1.38
C TRP A 141 19.90 -13.45 2.13
N GLU A 142 19.83 -14.76 2.39
CA GLU A 142 18.79 -15.41 3.20
C GLU A 142 18.71 -14.93 4.67
N ALA A 143 19.69 -14.16 5.15
CA ALA A 143 19.73 -13.55 6.48
C ALA A 143 20.81 -12.46 6.52
N THR A 144 20.59 -11.38 7.25
CA THR A 144 21.56 -10.28 7.44
C THR A 144 21.98 -10.20 8.91
N ALA A 145 23.25 -9.91 9.17
CA ALA A 145 23.78 -9.62 10.49
C ALA A 145 24.83 -8.50 10.43
N LEU A 146 24.94 -7.75 11.53
CA LEU A 146 25.90 -6.66 11.71
C LEU A 146 26.87 -7.00 12.83
N TYR A 147 28.14 -7.20 12.47
CA TYR A 147 29.22 -7.34 13.43
C TYR A 147 29.90 -5.98 13.63
N MET A 148 29.89 -5.45 14.86
CA MET A 148 30.42 -4.13 15.17
C MET A 148 31.43 -4.19 16.32
N TRP A 149 32.50 -3.39 16.23
CA TRP A 149 33.47 -3.23 17.31
C TRP A 149 34.09 -1.83 17.35
N TYR A 150 34.56 -1.43 18.54
CA TYR A 150 35.37 -0.24 18.73
C TYR A 150 36.39 -0.42 19.86
N GLY A 151 37.40 0.45 19.90
CA GLY A 151 38.52 0.36 20.84
C GLY A 151 39.78 -0.28 20.24
N PRO A 152 40.91 -0.27 20.97
CA PRO A 152 42.18 -0.76 20.46
C PRO A 152 42.26 -2.29 20.45
N ASP A 153 43.05 -2.80 19.50
CA ASP A 153 43.25 -4.24 19.26
C ASP A 153 43.52 -5.03 20.56
N GLY A 154 42.74 -6.09 20.78
CA GLY A 154 42.81 -6.94 21.97
C GLY A 154 42.03 -6.45 23.19
N THR A 155 41.33 -5.30 23.09
CA THR A 155 40.43 -4.74 24.11
C THR A 155 39.12 -4.23 23.52
N GLU A 156 38.72 -4.76 22.36
CA GLU A 156 37.59 -4.27 21.60
C GLU A 156 36.26 -4.53 22.31
N VAL A 157 35.42 -3.49 22.36
CA VAL A 157 34.03 -3.61 22.79
C VAL A 157 33.19 -3.98 21.56
N LYS A 158 32.35 -5.02 21.71
CA LYS A 158 31.48 -5.54 20.66
C LYS A 158 30.01 -5.33 21.06
N PRO A 159 29.40 -4.17 20.74
CA PRO A 159 28.07 -3.82 21.24
C PRO A 159 26.98 -4.78 20.76
N LEU A 160 27.19 -5.48 19.64
CA LEU A 160 26.24 -6.45 19.06
C LEU A 160 26.68 -7.91 19.28
N GLY A 161 27.56 -8.17 20.24
CA GLY A 161 28.05 -9.51 20.56
C GLY A 161 29.20 -10.01 19.68
N ASP A 162 29.60 -11.27 19.90
CA ASP A 162 30.64 -11.93 19.11
C ASP A 162 30.14 -12.26 17.68
N TRP A 163 31.07 -12.63 16.80
CA TRP A 163 30.75 -13.03 15.42
C TRP A 163 29.63 -14.09 15.36
N PRO A 164 28.60 -13.95 14.51
CA PRO A 164 28.44 -13.00 13.39
C PRO A 164 27.88 -11.61 13.71
N GLY A 165 27.72 -11.27 15.00
CA GLY A 165 27.09 -10.03 15.45
C GLY A 165 25.58 -10.15 15.61
N GLY A 166 24.89 -9.01 15.62
CA GLY A 166 23.45 -8.93 15.88
C GLY A 166 22.60 -9.06 14.61
N ALA A 167 21.39 -9.57 14.76
CA ALA A 167 20.35 -9.51 13.73
C ALA A 167 19.80 -8.08 13.56
N PRO A 168 19.22 -7.72 12.41
CA PRO A 168 18.57 -6.43 12.23
C PRO A 168 17.41 -6.27 13.22
N THR A 169 17.17 -5.03 13.63
CA THR A 169 16.01 -4.65 14.42
C THR A 169 14.72 -4.83 13.61
N GLY A 170 14.78 -4.57 12.30
CA GLY A 170 13.66 -4.79 11.39
C GLY A 170 14.01 -4.48 9.94
N GLU A 171 12.98 -4.32 9.11
CA GLU A 171 13.10 -3.86 7.73
C GLU A 171 12.24 -2.62 7.50
N THR A 172 12.67 -1.77 6.57
CA THR A 172 11.90 -0.60 6.14
C THR A 172 12.10 -0.37 4.65
N GLY A 173 11.11 0.23 3.99
CA GLY A 173 11.19 0.63 2.60
C GLY A 173 11.46 2.12 2.46
N PHE A 174 12.22 2.49 1.44
CA PHE A 174 12.29 3.87 0.97
C PHE A 174 12.06 3.85 -0.54
N GLY A 175 10.83 4.12 -0.98
CA GLY A 175 10.43 3.91 -2.37
C GLY A 175 10.43 2.42 -2.75
N ASP A 176 11.19 2.06 -3.79
CA ASP A 176 11.34 0.69 -4.30
C ASP A 176 12.46 -0.11 -3.59
N ARG A 177 13.18 0.51 -2.66
CA ARG A 177 14.35 -0.08 -2.00
C ARG A 177 13.99 -0.61 -0.62
N VAL A 178 14.46 -1.81 -0.30
CA VAL A 178 14.25 -2.45 1.01
C VAL A 178 15.54 -2.47 1.79
N PHE A 179 15.48 -1.98 3.03
CA PHE A 179 16.61 -1.91 3.95
C PHE A 179 16.36 -2.76 5.18
N SER A 180 17.33 -3.58 5.57
CA SER A 180 17.44 -4.06 6.94
C SER A 180 18.01 -2.93 7.80
N TYR A 181 17.46 -2.68 8.99
CA TYR A 181 17.94 -1.62 9.88
C TYR A 181 18.38 -2.15 11.24
N PHE A 182 19.37 -1.50 11.84
CA PHE A 182 19.95 -1.83 13.14
C PHE A 182 19.87 -0.60 14.05
N ASP A 183 19.00 -0.65 15.05
CA ASP A 183 18.90 0.38 16.07
C ASP A 183 19.99 0.15 17.12
N LEU A 184 20.88 1.13 17.25
CA LEU A 184 22.00 1.12 18.17
C LEU A 184 21.68 1.99 19.38
N ASP A 185 22.00 1.49 20.57
CA ASP A 185 21.85 2.24 21.82
C ASP A 185 22.47 3.64 21.70
N LYS A 186 21.70 4.68 22.09
CA LYS A 186 22.13 6.09 22.04
C LYS A 186 23.42 6.40 22.81
N SER A 187 23.83 5.54 23.74
CA SER A 187 25.16 5.64 24.38
C SER A 187 26.33 5.51 23.39
N LEU A 188 26.09 4.99 22.18
CA LEU A 188 27.08 4.88 21.11
C LEU A 188 27.18 6.14 20.24
N THR A 189 26.30 7.13 20.41
CA THR A 189 26.37 8.38 19.65
C THR A 189 27.69 9.12 19.88
N GLY A 190 28.36 9.52 18.80
CA GLY A 190 29.67 10.16 18.79
C GLY A 190 30.85 9.18 18.89
N GLN A 191 30.61 7.88 19.06
CA GLN A 191 31.67 6.87 19.08
C GLN A 191 32.17 6.60 17.65
N THR A 192 33.48 6.44 17.48
CA THR A 192 34.07 5.92 16.24
C THR A 192 34.10 4.40 16.32
N VAL A 193 33.43 3.74 15.37
CA VAL A 193 33.24 2.29 15.28
C VAL A 193 33.79 1.71 13.97
N ASN A 194 33.94 0.39 13.97
CA ASN A 194 34.15 -0.40 12.77
C ASN A 194 33.07 -1.49 12.72
N PHE A 195 32.64 -1.89 11.52
CA PHE A 195 31.65 -2.95 11.37
C PHE A 195 31.74 -3.71 10.04
N ILE A 196 31.04 -4.84 9.98
CA ILE A 196 30.92 -5.74 8.83
C ILE A 196 29.46 -6.15 8.69
N PHE A 197 28.91 -6.04 7.48
CA PHE A 197 27.66 -6.71 7.12
C PHE A 197 27.98 -8.14 6.67
N ASN A 198 27.24 -9.12 7.17
CA ASN A 198 27.42 -10.52 6.77
C ASN A 198 26.10 -11.25 6.66
N ASN A 199 26.08 -12.35 5.91
CA ASN A 199 24.88 -13.14 5.68
C ASN A 199 24.57 -14.12 6.83
N ASN A 200 24.71 -13.65 8.07
CA ASN A 200 24.61 -14.42 9.31
C ASN A 200 25.46 -15.71 9.29
N ASN A 201 26.76 -15.55 9.03
CA ASN A 201 27.75 -16.64 8.96
C ASN A 201 27.48 -17.72 7.88
N LYS A 202 26.68 -17.43 6.84
CA LYS A 202 26.47 -18.32 5.67
C LYS A 202 27.50 -18.09 4.55
N GLY A 203 28.69 -17.60 4.89
CA GLY A 203 29.85 -17.54 3.98
C GLY A 203 29.99 -16.30 3.10
N LYS A 204 29.15 -15.26 3.25
CA LYS A 204 29.29 -13.96 2.56
C LYS A 204 29.39 -12.82 3.58
N GLN A 205 30.29 -11.87 3.31
CA GLN A 205 30.47 -10.68 4.14
C GLN A 205 31.15 -9.57 3.35
N THR A 206 30.92 -8.32 3.75
CA THR A 206 31.67 -7.17 3.21
C THR A 206 33.12 -7.16 3.71
N ALA A 207 33.96 -6.32 3.09
CA ALA A 207 35.19 -5.89 3.73
C ALA A 207 34.90 -5.07 5.01
N ASN A 208 35.90 -4.89 5.87
CA ASN A 208 35.78 -4.08 7.08
C ASN A 208 35.44 -2.62 6.73
N ILE A 209 34.35 -2.11 7.30
CA ILE A 209 33.98 -0.71 7.25
C ILE A 209 34.57 -0.06 8.50
N THR A 210 35.56 0.81 8.35
CA THR A 210 36.40 1.26 9.47
C THR A 210 36.35 2.77 9.69
N GLY A 211 36.42 3.20 10.96
CA GLY A 211 36.60 4.60 11.33
C GLY A 211 35.34 5.45 11.16
N ILE A 212 34.15 4.86 11.31
CA ILE A 212 32.86 5.54 11.16
C ILE A 212 32.45 6.18 12.48
N THR A 213 32.17 7.47 12.49
CA THR A 213 31.60 8.16 13.66
C THR A 213 30.08 8.05 13.62
N LEU A 214 29.45 7.64 14.73
CA LEU A 214 27.99 7.51 14.84
C LEU A 214 27.35 8.85 15.26
N ASP A 215 27.18 9.79 14.34
CA ASP A 215 26.59 11.12 14.60
C ASP A 215 25.21 11.34 13.97
N GLY A 216 24.64 10.31 13.35
CA GLY A 216 23.29 10.28 12.78
C GLY A 216 22.97 8.90 12.20
N ASP A 217 21.77 8.78 11.62
CA ASP A 217 21.39 7.56 10.89
C ASP A 217 22.30 7.38 9.66
N LEU A 218 22.72 6.14 9.40
CA LEU A 218 23.65 5.79 8.32
C LEU A 218 22.99 4.85 7.32
N TYR A 219 23.26 5.03 6.03
CA TYR A 219 22.63 4.27 4.95
C TYR A 219 23.68 3.65 4.04
N TYR A 220 23.58 2.34 3.81
CA TYR A 220 24.50 1.57 2.98
C TYR A 220 23.77 0.68 1.98
N LYS A 221 24.45 0.38 0.87
CA LYS A 221 24.11 -0.74 -0.02
C LYS A 221 25.28 -1.70 -0.10
N VAL A 222 25.00 -2.99 -0.02
CA VAL A 222 25.95 -4.07 -0.32
C VAL A 222 25.64 -4.60 -1.72
N ASN A 223 26.64 -4.60 -2.59
CA ASN A 223 26.52 -5.10 -3.97
C ASN A 223 26.74 -6.62 -4.03
N ASP A 224 26.33 -7.25 -5.13
CA ASP A 224 26.51 -8.69 -5.37
C ASP A 224 27.96 -9.17 -5.29
N ASP A 225 28.92 -8.28 -5.60
CA ASP A 225 30.36 -8.55 -5.50
C ASP A 225 30.93 -8.36 -4.08
N LEU A 226 30.06 -8.15 -3.09
CA LEU A 226 30.35 -7.88 -1.67
C LEU A 226 31.07 -6.55 -1.40
N SER A 227 31.18 -5.68 -2.40
CA SER A 227 31.51 -4.27 -2.18
C SER A 227 30.33 -3.53 -1.53
N PHE A 228 30.59 -2.35 -0.98
CA PHE A 228 29.54 -1.53 -0.38
C PHE A 228 29.69 -0.06 -0.78
N GLU A 229 28.57 0.66 -0.77
CA GLU A 229 28.49 2.10 -1.00
C GLU A 229 27.63 2.79 0.07
N THR A 230 27.93 4.05 0.35
CA THR A 230 27.12 4.90 1.23
C THR A 230 26.01 5.56 0.41
N ILE A 231 24.82 5.68 0.99
CA ILE A 231 23.68 6.32 0.36
C ILE A 231 23.42 7.65 1.08
N ASP A 232 23.15 8.71 0.31
CA ASP A 232 22.65 9.96 0.87
C ASP A 232 21.14 9.79 1.14
N PRO A 233 20.67 9.95 2.39
CA PRO A 233 19.24 9.84 2.69
C PRO A 233 18.38 10.85 1.94
N ALA A 234 18.93 11.96 1.42
CA ALA A 234 18.17 12.88 0.56
C ALA A 234 17.81 12.28 -0.80
N ASP A 235 18.50 11.21 -1.23
CA ASP A 235 18.18 10.45 -2.45
C ASP A 235 17.12 9.36 -2.19
N LEU A 236 16.69 9.19 -0.94
CA LEU A 236 15.65 8.27 -0.53
C LEU A 236 14.31 9.00 -0.44
N GLY A 237 13.23 8.36 -0.91
CA GLY A 237 11.86 8.87 -0.71
C GLY A 237 11.44 8.79 0.77
N GLU A 238 10.19 9.11 1.07
CA GLU A 238 9.67 8.96 2.44
C GLU A 238 9.71 7.48 2.89
N PRO A 239 10.01 7.19 4.18
CA PRO A 239 9.98 5.83 4.69
C PRO A 239 8.58 5.25 4.55
N THR A 240 8.47 4.09 3.92
CA THR A 240 7.25 3.31 3.81
C THR A 240 7.39 2.04 4.63
N GLU A 241 6.39 1.71 5.45
CA GLU A 241 6.32 0.38 6.07
C GLU A 241 6.11 -0.68 4.97
N VAL A 242 7.17 -1.38 4.63
CA VAL A 242 7.12 -2.55 3.75
C VAL A 242 7.41 -3.76 4.64
N TYR A 243 6.35 -4.36 5.18
CA TYR A 243 6.47 -5.63 5.88
C TYR A 243 6.49 -6.77 4.84
N SER A 244 7.58 -7.55 4.84
CA SER A 244 7.84 -8.65 3.88
C SER A 244 7.68 -10.05 4.48
N GLY A 245 7.18 -10.14 5.73
CA GLY A 245 6.97 -11.41 6.45
C GLY A 245 5.49 -11.82 6.52
N TYR A 246 5.22 -12.97 7.15
CA TYR A 246 3.86 -13.35 7.55
C TYR A 246 3.49 -12.76 8.92
N THR A 247 2.23 -12.40 9.10
CA THR A 247 1.71 -11.68 10.27
C THR A 247 0.95 -12.63 11.20
N ILE A 248 1.12 -12.46 12.52
CA ILE A 248 0.36 -13.21 13.52
C ILE A 248 -0.70 -12.29 14.14
N TYR A 249 -1.96 -12.52 13.86
CA TYR A 249 -3.12 -11.80 14.35
C TYR A 249 -3.74 -12.48 15.57
N VAL A 250 -4.04 -11.71 16.62
CA VAL A 250 -4.57 -12.17 17.91
C VAL A 250 -5.84 -11.39 18.27
N ASP A 251 -6.98 -12.08 18.26
CA ASP A 251 -8.22 -11.64 18.90
C ASP A 251 -8.06 -11.86 20.42
N ASP A 252 -7.61 -10.82 21.11
CA ASP A 252 -7.24 -10.87 22.52
C ASP A 252 -8.46 -10.73 23.44
N GLN A 253 -8.88 -11.86 24.01
CA GLN A 253 -9.95 -11.99 25.00
C GLN A 253 -9.40 -12.28 26.42
N THR A 254 -8.10 -12.03 26.65
CA THR A 254 -7.43 -12.38 27.92
C THR A 254 -7.74 -11.41 29.06
N GLY A 255 -7.99 -10.15 28.72
CA GLY A 255 -8.07 -9.05 29.70
C GLY A 255 -6.71 -8.63 30.26
N TRP A 256 -5.59 -9.00 29.62
CA TRP A 256 -4.25 -8.58 30.02
C TRP A 256 -3.97 -7.12 29.66
N ASP A 257 -3.25 -6.42 30.53
CA ASP A 257 -2.86 -5.02 30.31
C ASP A 257 -1.86 -4.86 29.15
N GLU A 258 -1.06 -5.90 28.88
CA GLU A 258 -0.01 -5.90 27.85
C GLU A 258 0.18 -7.31 27.31
N LEU A 259 0.01 -7.50 26.00
CA LEU A 259 0.16 -8.79 25.31
C LEU A 259 1.53 -8.83 24.62
N ALA A 260 2.29 -9.90 24.88
CA ALA A 260 3.58 -10.19 24.25
C ALA A 260 3.59 -11.58 23.62
N LEU A 261 4.40 -11.76 22.57
CA LEU A 261 4.55 -13.03 21.86
C LEU A 261 6.02 -13.50 21.88
N TYR A 262 6.23 -14.75 22.25
CA TYR A 262 7.52 -15.43 22.20
C TYR A 262 7.47 -16.57 21.19
N GLY A 263 8.60 -16.84 20.54
CA GLY A 263 8.80 -17.98 19.65
C GLY A 263 10.04 -18.79 20.02
N GLU A 264 9.96 -20.12 19.95
CA GLU A 264 11.13 -20.99 19.84
C GLU A 264 11.26 -21.49 18.40
N TYR A 265 12.46 -21.40 17.83
CA TYR A 265 12.79 -21.92 16.52
C TYR A 265 13.61 -23.21 16.66
N ASN A 266 13.12 -24.34 16.17
CA ASN A 266 13.82 -25.64 16.24
C ASN A 266 14.30 -26.03 17.67
N HIS A 267 13.48 -25.78 18.70
CA HIS A 267 13.82 -25.98 20.12
C HIS A 267 14.98 -25.12 20.64
N VAL A 268 15.32 -24.05 19.95
CA VAL A 268 16.19 -22.98 20.43
C VAL A 268 15.33 -21.73 20.62
N PRO A 269 15.31 -21.10 21.81
CA PRO A 269 14.64 -19.83 21.98
C PRO A 269 15.12 -18.84 20.92
N VAL A 270 14.20 -18.18 20.22
CA VAL A 270 14.57 -17.06 19.36
C VAL A 270 15.11 -15.98 20.30
N ASP A 271 16.32 -15.45 20.03
CA ASP A 271 17.00 -14.48 20.88
C ASP A 271 16.37 -13.07 20.71
N VAL A 272 15.05 -13.00 20.85
CA VAL A 272 14.31 -11.74 21.01
C VAL A 272 14.50 -11.30 22.46
N ALA A 273 15.19 -10.17 22.65
CA ALA A 273 15.36 -9.58 23.97
C ALA A 273 13.98 -9.44 24.65
N PHE A 274 13.92 -9.60 25.97
CA PHE A 274 12.71 -9.31 26.74
C PHE A 274 12.19 -7.92 26.33
N PRO A 275 10.92 -7.79 25.88
CA PRO A 275 9.79 -8.67 26.19
C PRO A 275 9.27 -9.58 25.06
N GLY A 276 10.13 -10.07 24.15
CA GLY A 276 9.70 -10.87 23.00
C GLY A 276 9.26 -10.00 21.82
N TRP A 277 8.57 -10.58 20.81
CA TRP A 277 7.97 -9.78 19.74
C TRP A 277 6.91 -8.86 20.32
N GLN A 278 7.05 -7.57 20.01
CA GLN A 278 6.09 -6.55 20.44
C GLN A 278 4.92 -6.48 19.47
N MET A 279 3.77 -6.05 19.99
CA MET A 279 2.59 -5.78 19.17
C MET A 279 2.93 -4.68 18.16
N ALA A 280 2.79 -4.99 16.88
CA ALA A 280 3.05 -4.05 15.78
C ALA A 280 1.86 -3.11 15.55
N GLY A 281 0.63 -3.56 15.82
CA GLY A 281 -0.54 -2.69 15.78
C GLY A 281 -1.85 -3.43 15.97
N THR A 282 -2.95 -2.78 15.55
CA THR A 282 -4.29 -3.39 15.48
C THR A 282 -4.87 -3.31 14.08
N LYS A 283 -5.71 -4.30 13.72
CA LYS A 283 -6.39 -4.37 12.42
C LYS A 283 -7.80 -4.93 12.62
N ASN A 284 -8.81 -4.24 12.09
CA ASN A 284 -10.16 -4.78 12.03
C ASN A 284 -10.29 -5.72 10.82
N VAL A 285 -10.73 -6.96 11.05
CA VAL A 285 -11.03 -7.94 9.99
C VAL A 285 -12.39 -8.56 10.31
N GLU A 286 -13.33 -8.42 9.39
CA GLU A 286 -14.70 -8.96 9.51
C GLU A 286 -15.42 -8.58 10.83
N GLY A 287 -15.12 -7.40 11.38
CA GLY A 287 -15.73 -6.92 12.63
C GLY A 287 -15.04 -7.41 13.91
N ILE A 288 -13.89 -8.08 13.81
CA ILE A 288 -13.02 -8.43 14.94
C ILE A 288 -11.79 -7.51 14.93
N ASP A 289 -11.49 -6.88 16.07
CA ASP A 289 -10.29 -6.05 16.24
C ASP A 289 -9.10 -6.91 16.69
N PHE A 290 -8.28 -7.32 15.74
CA PHE A 290 -7.07 -8.10 16.00
C PHE A 290 -5.92 -7.20 16.45
N LYS A 291 -5.15 -7.64 17.46
CA LYS A 291 -3.77 -7.19 17.71
C LYS A 291 -2.85 -7.99 16.83
N TYR A 292 -1.80 -7.42 16.24
CA TYR A 292 -0.92 -8.20 15.36
C TYR A 292 0.57 -8.06 15.69
N PHE A 293 1.30 -9.12 15.38
CA PHE A 293 2.74 -9.26 15.55
C PHE A 293 3.39 -9.54 14.20
N GLN A 294 4.56 -8.99 13.99
CA GLN A 294 5.31 -9.07 12.74
C GLN A 294 6.70 -9.64 13.01
N PRO A 295 6.85 -10.98 13.06
CA PRO A 295 8.13 -11.65 13.31
C PRO A 295 9.25 -11.26 12.34
N GLY A 296 8.88 -10.91 11.09
CA GLY A 296 9.82 -10.61 10.01
C GLY A 296 10.09 -11.81 9.09
N LYS A 297 10.54 -11.52 7.86
CA LYS A 297 10.74 -12.53 6.80
C LYS A 297 11.71 -13.66 7.15
N ALA A 298 12.63 -13.44 8.10
CA ALA A 298 13.58 -14.45 8.56
C ALA A 298 12.89 -15.68 9.19
N PHE A 299 11.63 -15.53 9.60
CA PHE A 299 10.80 -16.61 10.14
C PHE A 299 9.81 -17.18 9.13
N ASN A 300 9.80 -16.70 7.88
CA ASN A 300 8.96 -17.30 6.85
C ASN A 300 9.42 -18.75 6.60
N ASN A 301 8.46 -19.67 6.50
CA ASN A 301 8.63 -21.11 6.41
C ASN A 301 9.40 -21.74 7.59
N ALA A 302 9.60 -21.01 8.69
CA ALA A 302 10.23 -21.51 9.89
C ALA A 302 9.24 -22.33 10.72
N THR A 303 9.71 -23.43 11.31
CA THR A 303 8.95 -24.16 12.35
C THR A 303 9.14 -23.47 13.70
N LEU A 304 8.03 -23.00 14.28
CA LEU A 304 7.94 -22.21 15.50
C LEU A 304 7.11 -22.92 16.58
N ASN A 305 7.52 -22.73 17.84
CA ASN A 305 6.67 -22.93 19.01
C ASN A 305 6.32 -21.56 19.59
N LEU A 306 5.04 -21.20 19.60
CA LEU A 306 4.60 -19.89 20.06
C LEU A 306 4.17 -19.91 21.52
N VAL A 307 4.43 -18.84 22.26
CA VAL A 307 3.95 -18.63 23.63
C VAL A 307 3.43 -17.20 23.77
N PHE A 308 2.17 -17.06 24.18
CA PHE A 308 1.56 -15.76 24.49
C PHE A 308 1.74 -15.46 25.97
N SER A 309 2.09 -14.21 26.31
CA SER A 309 2.37 -13.80 27.69
C SER A 309 1.80 -12.42 28.01
N ASN A 310 1.50 -12.19 29.28
CA ASN A 310 1.12 -10.88 29.83
C ASN A 310 2.33 -9.96 30.12
N ASN A 311 3.40 -10.08 29.33
CA ASN A 311 4.68 -9.41 29.56
C ASN A 311 5.30 -9.66 30.95
N LEU A 312 5.03 -10.82 31.55
CA LEU A 312 5.51 -11.23 32.88
C LEU A 312 5.21 -10.23 34.03
N LYS A 313 4.20 -9.36 33.90
CA LYS A 313 3.82 -8.40 34.95
C LYS A 313 2.84 -9.01 35.97
N VAL A 314 3.15 -8.79 37.26
CA VAL A 314 2.36 -9.07 38.49
C VAL A 314 2.05 -10.54 38.81
N SER A 315 1.95 -11.41 37.81
CA SER A 315 2.00 -12.88 37.88
C SER A 315 2.32 -13.38 36.48
N ALA A 316 3.32 -14.24 36.30
CA ALA A 316 3.69 -14.77 34.98
C ALA A 316 2.54 -15.62 34.43
N LEU A 317 1.65 -15.00 33.64
CA LEU A 317 0.55 -15.68 32.97
C LEU A 317 1.00 -15.92 31.53
N GLU A 318 1.00 -17.19 31.14
CA GLU A 318 1.44 -17.65 29.83
C GLU A 318 0.44 -18.66 29.29
N VAL A 319 0.14 -18.53 28.00
CA VAL A 319 -0.63 -19.52 27.25
C VAL A 319 0.28 -20.07 26.17
N GLN A 320 0.50 -21.39 26.20
CA GLN A 320 1.22 -22.09 25.14
C GLN A 320 0.38 -22.01 23.86
N GLY A 321 0.91 -21.35 22.83
CA GLY A 321 0.29 -21.18 21.52
C GLY A 321 0.51 -22.39 20.61
N PRO A 322 0.33 -22.23 19.28
CA PRO A 322 0.67 -23.26 18.29
C PRO A 322 2.10 -23.80 18.46
N GLN A 323 2.25 -25.12 18.41
CA GLN A 323 3.51 -25.82 18.61
C GLN A 323 3.89 -26.57 17.32
N ASN A 324 5.17 -26.52 16.94
CA ASN A 324 5.70 -27.00 15.65
C ASN A 324 4.95 -26.42 14.44
N PHE A 325 4.50 -25.19 14.56
CA PHE A 325 3.78 -24.46 13.52
C PHE A 325 4.76 -23.97 12.46
N VAL A 326 4.49 -24.19 11.17
CA VAL A 326 5.29 -23.60 10.09
C VAL A 326 4.69 -22.23 9.77
N LEU A 327 5.46 -21.15 9.92
CA LEU A 327 5.01 -19.80 9.57
C LEU A 327 5.17 -19.60 8.05
N ASP A 328 4.31 -20.25 7.26
CA ASP A 328 4.23 -20.12 5.80
C ASP A 328 2.99 -19.34 5.34
N HIS A 329 2.24 -18.77 6.28
CA HIS A 329 1.08 -17.91 6.05
C HIS A 329 0.78 -17.01 7.27
N ASP A 330 -0.09 -16.02 7.09
CA ASP A 330 -0.61 -15.20 8.19
C ASP A 330 -1.44 -16.07 9.16
N LEU A 331 -1.13 -16.02 10.45
CA LEU A 331 -1.79 -16.83 11.47
C LEU A 331 -2.84 -16.01 12.22
N TYR A 332 -4.08 -16.50 12.31
CA TYR A 332 -5.15 -15.86 13.07
C TYR A 332 -5.54 -16.71 14.28
N VAL A 333 -5.42 -16.15 15.48
CA VAL A 333 -5.80 -16.84 16.73
C VAL A 333 -6.76 -15.98 17.57
N ARG A 334 -7.64 -16.66 18.31
CA ARG A 334 -8.34 -16.10 19.47
C ARG A 334 -7.65 -16.57 20.72
N LEU A 335 -7.26 -15.62 21.55
CA LEU A 335 -6.54 -15.88 22.79
C LEU A 335 -7.44 -15.56 23.99
N THR A 336 -7.51 -16.49 24.94
CA THR A 336 -8.14 -16.28 26.26
C THR A 336 -7.08 -16.42 27.35
N ALA A 337 -7.44 -16.08 28.60
CA ALA A 337 -6.47 -16.14 29.71
C ALA A 337 -5.89 -17.54 29.96
N ASP A 338 -6.55 -18.61 29.48
CA ASP A 338 -6.18 -20.00 29.76
C ASP A 338 -5.89 -20.84 28.49
N SER A 339 -6.28 -20.39 27.30
CA SER A 339 -6.15 -21.16 26.05
C SER A 339 -6.15 -20.28 24.80
N TYR A 340 -5.77 -20.86 23.66
CA TYR A 340 -5.95 -20.27 22.33
C TYR A 340 -6.84 -21.16 21.44
N GLU A 341 -7.40 -20.56 20.40
CA GLU A 341 -8.07 -21.21 19.28
C GLU A 341 -7.53 -20.59 17.99
N VAL A 342 -7.16 -21.39 16.99
CA VAL A 342 -6.86 -20.87 15.64
C VAL A 342 -8.20 -20.57 14.98
N LEU A 343 -8.41 -19.31 14.58
CA LEU A 343 -9.68 -18.87 14.00
C LEU A 343 -9.77 -19.20 12.52
N PHE A 344 -8.67 -19.02 11.80
CA PHE A 344 -8.52 -19.34 10.39
C PHE A 344 -7.06 -19.78 10.17
N GLU A 345 -6.84 -21.04 9.78
CA GLU A 345 -5.63 -21.37 8.98
C GLU A 345 -5.85 -20.65 7.64
N ASN A 346 -4.81 -20.11 7.01
CA ASN A 346 -4.98 -19.43 5.73
C ASN A 346 -5.62 -20.43 4.75
N GLU A 347 -6.95 -20.33 4.57
CA GLU A 347 -7.65 -21.00 3.50
C GLU A 347 -7.02 -20.40 2.26
N GLY A 348 -6.09 -21.10 1.62
CA GLY A 348 -5.35 -20.59 0.46
C GLY A 348 -6.26 -19.88 -0.53
N VAL A 349 -5.73 -19.02 -1.39
CA VAL A 349 -6.62 -18.25 -2.26
C VAL A 349 -7.25 -19.20 -3.27
N MET A 350 -8.59 -19.29 -3.29
CA MET A 350 -9.31 -20.02 -4.33
C MET A 350 -8.85 -19.49 -5.69
N ARG A 351 -8.32 -20.38 -6.53
CA ARG A 351 -7.85 -20.04 -7.89
C ARG A 351 -8.90 -20.40 -8.91
N THR A 352 -8.91 -19.68 -10.03
CA THR A 352 -9.84 -19.97 -11.11
C THR A 352 -9.09 -20.31 -12.39
N ILE A 353 -9.48 -21.41 -13.04
CA ILE A 353 -9.08 -21.70 -14.42
C ILE A 353 -10.22 -21.29 -15.35
N TYR A 354 -9.99 -20.25 -16.14
CA TYR A 354 -10.88 -19.75 -17.18
C TYR A 354 -10.53 -20.35 -18.55
N VAL A 355 -11.54 -20.81 -19.28
CA VAL A 355 -11.38 -21.54 -20.54
C VAL A 355 -12.34 -21.03 -21.61
N VAL A 356 -11.79 -20.57 -22.74
CA VAL A 356 -12.55 -20.44 -23.99
C VAL A 356 -12.59 -21.82 -24.67
N ASP A 357 -13.75 -22.44 -24.63
CA ASP A 357 -13.96 -23.80 -25.14
C ASP A 357 -14.30 -23.81 -26.65
N ASN A 358 -13.30 -24.14 -27.47
CA ASN A 358 -13.47 -24.39 -28.91
C ASN A 358 -13.30 -25.89 -29.26
N THR A 359 -13.55 -26.79 -28.31
CA THR A 359 -13.37 -28.23 -28.52
C THR A 359 -14.42 -28.84 -29.44
N GLY A 360 -15.63 -28.27 -29.44
CA GLY A 360 -16.81 -28.87 -30.07
C GLY A 360 -17.39 -30.06 -29.28
N TRP A 361 -16.97 -30.27 -28.03
CA TRP A 361 -17.50 -31.32 -27.17
C TRP A 361 -18.84 -30.92 -26.55
N ASP A 362 -19.71 -31.91 -26.32
CA ASP A 362 -21.02 -31.70 -25.68
C ASP A 362 -20.88 -31.35 -24.18
N ALA A 363 -19.81 -31.83 -23.53
CA ALA A 363 -19.48 -31.55 -22.14
C ALA A 363 -17.97 -31.46 -21.98
N LEU A 364 -17.50 -30.48 -21.22
CA LEU A 364 -16.09 -30.28 -20.88
C LEU A 364 -15.91 -30.60 -19.39
N THR A 365 -14.85 -31.31 -19.03
CA THR A 365 -14.43 -31.56 -17.65
C THR A 365 -12.94 -31.36 -17.48
N LEU A 366 -12.52 -31.01 -16.27
CA LEU A 366 -11.13 -30.81 -15.88
C LEU A 366 -10.74 -31.81 -14.79
N TYR A 367 -9.65 -32.53 -15.00
CA TYR A 367 -9.05 -33.43 -14.01
C TYR A 367 -7.60 -33.02 -13.73
N GLY A 368 -7.20 -33.04 -12.46
CA GLY A 368 -5.83 -32.80 -12.02
C GLY A 368 -5.15 -34.07 -11.54
N TRP A 369 -3.86 -34.25 -11.86
CA TRP A 369 -3.05 -35.37 -11.34
C TRP A 369 -1.62 -34.95 -10.97
N GLY A 370 -1.02 -35.69 -10.04
CA GLY A 370 0.13 -35.21 -9.24
C GLY A 370 -0.40 -34.83 -7.87
N VAL A 371 -0.77 -33.57 -7.69
CA VAL A 371 -1.82 -33.19 -6.73
C VAL A 371 -3.17 -33.41 -7.40
N GLU A 372 -3.89 -34.42 -6.93
CA GLU A 372 -5.17 -34.84 -7.51
C GLU A 372 -6.29 -33.92 -7.01
N PHE A 373 -7.04 -33.33 -7.94
CA PHE A 373 -8.25 -32.56 -7.66
C PHE A 373 -9.36 -32.91 -8.67
N GLY A 374 -10.60 -32.54 -8.36
CA GLY A 374 -11.76 -32.79 -9.22
C GLY A 374 -12.51 -34.10 -8.93
N GLY A 375 -12.22 -34.78 -7.82
CA GLY A 375 -13.04 -35.89 -7.31
C GLY A 375 -12.89 -37.23 -8.04
N GLY A 376 -11.78 -37.43 -8.75
CA GLY A 376 -11.51 -38.62 -9.56
C GLY A 376 -11.97 -38.47 -11.01
N TRP A 377 -11.54 -39.36 -11.91
CA TRP A 377 -11.91 -39.32 -13.33
C TRP A 377 -13.44 -39.37 -13.55
N PRO A 378 -14.04 -38.54 -14.43
CA PRO A 378 -13.45 -37.62 -15.42
C PRO A 378 -13.08 -36.22 -14.89
N GLY A 379 -13.11 -36.01 -13.58
CA GLY A 379 -12.82 -34.75 -12.93
C GLY A 379 -14.06 -33.89 -12.70
N MET A 380 -13.82 -32.61 -12.46
CA MET A 380 -14.86 -31.64 -12.16
C MET A 380 -15.49 -31.06 -13.43
N GLN A 381 -16.77 -30.72 -13.32
CA GLN A 381 -17.48 -29.90 -14.31
C GLN A 381 -17.11 -28.42 -14.13
N PRO A 382 -17.27 -27.57 -15.16
CA PRO A 382 -17.18 -26.14 -15.01
C PRO A 382 -18.15 -25.68 -13.91
N THR A 383 -17.67 -24.81 -13.03
CA THR A 383 -18.50 -24.17 -12.02
C THR A 383 -19.57 -23.30 -12.69
N GLY A 384 -19.20 -22.60 -13.77
CA GLY A 384 -20.12 -21.77 -14.54
C GLY A 384 -19.48 -21.14 -15.76
N GLU A 385 -20.14 -20.09 -16.27
CA GLU A 385 -19.62 -19.23 -17.34
C GLU A 385 -19.51 -17.79 -16.83
N LYS A 386 -18.44 -17.09 -17.24
CA LYS A 386 -18.17 -15.69 -16.90
C LYS A 386 -17.78 -14.93 -18.16
N ASN A 387 -18.39 -13.77 -18.37
CA ASN A 387 -17.99 -12.84 -19.43
C ASN A 387 -16.92 -11.89 -18.87
N ILE A 388 -15.72 -11.92 -19.45
CA ILE A 388 -14.60 -11.05 -19.08
C ILE A 388 -14.21 -10.27 -20.34
N SER A 389 -14.47 -8.96 -20.34
CA SER A 389 -14.22 -8.06 -21.46
C SER A 389 -14.72 -8.60 -22.81
N GLY A 390 -15.98 -9.03 -22.84
CA GLY A 390 -16.67 -9.52 -24.04
C GLY A 390 -16.35 -10.96 -24.44
N VAL A 391 -15.49 -11.66 -23.70
CA VAL A 391 -15.15 -13.07 -23.95
C VAL A 391 -15.81 -13.96 -22.89
N ILE A 392 -16.58 -14.94 -23.36
CA ILE A 392 -17.23 -15.92 -22.48
C ILE A 392 -16.24 -17.03 -22.16
N TYR A 393 -15.91 -17.18 -20.89
CA TYR A 393 -15.11 -18.27 -20.35
C TYR A 393 -15.99 -19.23 -19.58
N LYS A 394 -15.82 -20.53 -19.81
CA LYS A 394 -16.16 -21.54 -18.79
C LYS A 394 -15.11 -21.46 -17.70
N TYR A 395 -15.50 -21.57 -16.44
CA TYR A 395 -14.53 -21.47 -15.35
C TYR A 395 -14.63 -22.63 -14.36
N PHE A 396 -13.49 -23.01 -13.79
CA PHE A 396 -13.35 -24.03 -12.75
C PHE A 396 -12.77 -23.36 -11.51
N GLU A 397 -13.50 -23.40 -10.40
CA GLU A 397 -13.00 -22.95 -9.10
C GLU A 397 -12.16 -24.05 -8.47
N ILE A 398 -10.88 -23.78 -8.30
CA ILE A 398 -9.92 -24.65 -7.65
C ILE A 398 -9.92 -24.29 -6.16
N PRO A 399 -10.26 -25.24 -5.27
CA PRO A 399 -10.33 -24.96 -3.85
C PRO A 399 -9.02 -24.40 -3.27
N ALA A 400 -9.19 -23.54 -2.27
CA ALA A 400 -8.16 -22.89 -1.46
C ALA A 400 -6.98 -23.80 -1.05
N GLU A 401 -7.29 -25.05 -0.69
CA GLU A 401 -6.31 -26.06 -0.24
C GLU A 401 -5.25 -26.43 -1.28
N TYR A 402 -5.45 -26.06 -2.55
CA TYR A 402 -4.49 -26.30 -3.63
C TYR A 402 -3.64 -25.07 -3.98
N ASP A 403 -3.81 -23.94 -3.30
CA ASP A 403 -3.03 -22.72 -3.56
C ASP A 403 -1.52 -22.99 -3.39
N GLY A 404 -0.72 -22.57 -4.38
CA GLY A 404 0.72 -22.83 -4.45
C GLY A 404 1.13 -24.26 -4.85
N GLU A 405 0.18 -25.20 -5.00
CA GLU A 405 0.49 -26.59 -5.34
C GLU A 405 0.60 -26.82 -6.86
N PRO A 406 1.54 -27.65 -7.33
CA PRO A 406 1.64 -28.02 -8.74
C PRO A 406 0.70 -29.17 -9.12
N SER A 407 -0.04 -29.03 -10.22
CA SER A 407 -0.87 -30.10 -10.78
C SER A 407 -0.78 -30.17 -12.31
N ASN A 408 -0.85 -31.39 -12.83
CA ASN A 408 -0.97 -31.66 -14.26
C ASN A 408 -2.45 -31.65 -14.64
N LEU A 409 -2.80 -30.89 -15.68
CA LEU A 409 -4.19 -30.68 -16.08
C LEU A 409 -4.57 -31.56 -17.26
N ILE A 410 -5.76 -32.16 -17.21
CA ILE A 410 -6.37 -32.89 -18.33
C ILE A 410 -7.76 -32.31 -18.59
N PHE A 411 -7.96 -31.80 -19.80
CA PHE A 411 -9.28 -31.47 -20.32
C PHE A 411 -9.85 -32.67 -21.06
N ASN A 412 -11.08 -33.06 -20.76
CA ASN A 412 -11.73 -34.21 -21.41
C ASN A 412 -13.22 -33.98 -21.65
N ASN A 413 -13.81 -34.82 -22.50
CA ASN A 413 -15.21 -34.72 -22.88
C ASN A 413 -16.15 -35.48 -21.93
N ASN A 414 -15.90 -35.39 -20.62
CA ASN A 414 -16.67 -36.05 -19.56
C ASN A 414 -16.81 -37.58 -19.77
N ASP A 415 -15.68 -38.26 -19.90
CA ASP A 415 -15.59 -39.71 -20.18
C ASP A 415 -16.19 -40.16 -21.53
N GLY A 416 -16.38 -39.23 -22.46
CA GLY A 416 -16.79 -39.52 -23.85
C GLY A 416 -15.65 -40.06 -24.75
N GLY A 417 -14.50 -40.40 -24.18
CA GLY A 417 -13.35 -41.00 -24.87
C GLY A 417 -12.41 -40.03 -25.60
N ALA A 418 -12.59 -38.71 -25.47
CA ALA A 418 -11.68 -37.69 -25.99
C ALA A 418 -11.09 -36.86 -24.84
N GLN A 419 -9.77 -36.64 -24.89
CA GLN A 419 -9.03 -35.86 -23.89
C GLN A 419 -7.73 -35.36 -24.50
N PHE A 420 -7.13 -34.36 -23.85
CA PHE A 420 -5.73 -34.01 -24.06
C PHE A 420 -5.10 -33.54 -22.75
N ASP A 421 -3.78 -33.71 -22.64
CA ASP A 421 -3.00 -33.24 -21.50
C ASP A 421 -2.59 -31.79 -21.75
N ALA A 422 -2.91 -30.90 -20.81
CA ALA A 422 -2.41 -29.53 -20.79
C ALA A 422 -1.09 -29.45 -20.00
N ALA A 423 -0.45 -28.27 -20.02
CA ALA A 423 0.78 -28.05 -19.26
C ALA A 423 0.54 -28.16 -17.75
N THR A 424 1.57 -28.59 -17.01
CA THR A 424 1.60 -28.51 -15.54
C THR A 424 1.51 -27.05 -15.12
N VAL A 425 0.67 -26.76 -14.12
CA VAL A 425 0.55 -25.44 -13.51
C VAL A 425 0.84 -25.52 -12.03
N THR A 426 1.37 -24.45 -11.45
CA THR A 426 1.37 -24.21 -10.01
C THR A 426 0.23 -23.26 -9.71
N PHE A 427 -0.67 -23.56 -8.80
CA PHE A 427 -1.84 -22.72 -8.51
C PHE A 427 -1.46 -21.43 -7.75
N ASP A 428 -0.72 -20.52 -8.39
CA ASP A 428 -0.22 -19.26 -7.80
C ASP A 428 -0.96 -18.02 -8.33
N ARG A 429 -1.86 -18.21 -9.29
CA ARG A 429 -2.69 -17.18 -9.93
C ARG A 429 -3.91 -17.80 -10.59
N ASP A 430 -4.76 -16.95 -11.15
CA ASP A 430 -5.81 -17.39 -12.06
C ASP A 430 -5.22 -17.69 -13.44
N PHE A 431 -5.72 -18.75 -14.08
CA PHE A 431 -5.24 -19.21 -15.39
C PHE A 431 -6.28 -18.95 -16.46
N TYR A 432 -5.81 -18.54 -17.63
CA TYR A 432 -6.67 -18.28 -18.79
C TYR A 432 -6.16 -19.09 -19.97
N TYR A 433 -7.05 -19.91 -20.54
CA TYR A 433 -6.73 -20.75 -21.69
C TYR A 433 -7.75 -20.57 -22.82
N THR A 434 -7.28 -20.68 -24.05
CA THR A 434 -8.12 -21.09 -25.18
C THR A 434 -7.82 -22.55 -25.47
N ILE A 435 -8.85 -23.39 -25.53
CA ILE A 435 -8.67 -24.83 -25.80
C ILE A 435 -9.33 -25.24 -27.11
N THR A 436 -8.71 -26.22 -27.77
CA THR A 436 -9.32 -27.01 -28.85
C THR A 436 -9.40 -28.47 -28.42
N ALA A 437 -9.91 -29.37 -29.26
CA ALA A 437 -10.01 -30.78 -28.92
C ALA A 437 -8.64 -31.47 -28.65
N THR A 438 -7.51 -30.81 -28.91
CA THR A 438 -6.18 -31.41 -28.83
C THR A 438 -5.15 -30.62 -28.02
N GLU A 439 -5.42 -29.37 -27.65
CA GLU A 439 -4.43 -28.52 -26.97
C GLU A 439 -5.06 -27.37 -26.18
N ALA A 440 -4.29 -26.85 -25.21
CA ALA A 440 -4.57 -25.62 -24.47
C ALA A 440 -3.47 -24.59 -24.78
N THR A 441 -3.88 -23.38 -25.14
CA THR A 441 -2.99 -22.24 -25.36
C THR A 441 -3.23 -21.20 -24.26
N PRO A 442 -2.22 -20.82 -23.47
CA PRO A 442 -2.35 -19.72 -22.50
C PRO A 442 -2.80 -18.43 -23.18
N VAL A 443 -3.71 -17.71 -22.53
CA VAL A 443 -4.13 -16.38 -22.97
C VAL A 443 -3.22 -15.35 -22.29
N THR A 444 -2.60 -14.51 -23.09
CA THR A 444 -1.93 -13.28 -22.64
C THR A 444 -2.90 -12.11 -22.79
N PHE A 445 -2.93 -11.24 -21.78
CA PHE A 445 -3.65 -9.98 -21.87
C PHE A 445 -2.84 -8.91 -22.59
N LYS A 446 -3.51 -7.91 -23.13
CA LYS A 446 -2.87 -6.84 -23.90
C LYS A 446 -3.28 -5.46 -23.41
N VAL A 447 -2.39 -4.49 -23.62
CA VAL A 447 -2.69 -3.07 -23.51
C VAL A 447 -2.76 -2.47 -24.90
N TYR A 448 -3.94 -1.97 -25.26
CA TYR A 448 -4.22 -1.29 -26.52
C TYR A 448 -4.21 0.22 -26.29
N VAL A 449 -3.40 0.94 -27.06
CA VAL A 449 -3.22 2.38 -26.91
C VAL A 449 -3.59 3.10 -28.19
N ASN A 450 -4.60 3.96 -28.10
CA ASN A 450 -4.92 4.96 -29.10
C ASN A 450 -4.03 6.19 -28.83
N ASP A 451 -2.89 6.23 -29.52
CA ASP A 451 -1.82 7.20 -29.31
C ASP A 451 -2.10 8.54 -30.03
N LEU A 452 -2.34 9.60 -29.26
CA LEU A 452 -2.46 10.99 -29.72
C LEU A 452 -1.30 11.87 -29.21
N THR A 453 -0.19 11.26 -28.78
CA THR A 453 0.94 11.99 -28.16
C THR A 453 1.79 12.76 -29.16
N GLU A 454 1.79 12.34 -30.43
CA GLU A 454 2.70 12.80 -31.48
C GLU A 454 4.20 12.55 -31.18
N TRP A 455 4.53 11.68 -30.20
CA TRP A 455 5.92 11.41 -29.81
C TRP A 455 6.74 10.65 -30.87
N GLY A 456 6.09 10.01 -31.82
CA GLY A 456 6.73 9.27 -32.92
C GLY A 456 7.26 7.89 -32.54
N ALA A 457 7.55 7.65 -31.26
CA ALA A 457 7.81 6.32 -30.69
C ALA A 457 7.10 6.23 -29.34
N LEU A 458 6.46 5.09 -29.06
CA LEU A 458 5.76 4.81 -27.82
C LEU A 458 6.35 3.55 -27.19
N ALA A 459 6.52 3.56 -25.87
CA ALA A 459 6.86 2.40 -25.07
C ALA A 459 6.00 2.36 -23.79
N LEU A 460 5.87 1.17 -23.21
CA LEU A 460 5.14 0.94 -21.97
C LEU A 460 6.07 0.29 -20.96
N TYR A 461 6.41 1.05 -19.92
CA TYR A 461 7.09 0.52 -18.76
C TYR A 461 6.07 0.21 -17.67
N GLY A 462 6.34 -0.79 -16.84
CA GLY A 462 5.48 -1.13 -15.71
C GLY A 462 6.31 -1.63 -14.54
N TRP A 463 5.88 -1.30 -13.33
CA TRP A 463 6.55 -1.66 -12.07
C TRP A 463 5.52 -1.94 -10.97
N GLY A 464 5.93 -2.61 -9.90
CA GLY A 464 5.03 -3.08 -8.84
C GLY A 464 5.30 -4.56 -8.58
N ASP A 465 4.25 -5.38 -8.58
CA ASP A 465 4.37 -6.83 -8.38
C ASP A 465 5.09 -7.56 -9.54
N TYR A 466 5.26 -6.87 -10.67
CA TYR A 466 6.00 -7.37 -11.84
C TYR A 466 6.56 -6.20 -12.66
N GLU A 467 7.80 -6.33 -13.15
CA GLU A 467 8.44 -5.34 -14.02
C GLU A 467 8.20 -5.65 -15.51
N LEU A 468 7.48 -4.78 -16.21
CA LEU A 468 7.19 -4.96 -17.64
C LEU A 468 8.38 -4.49 -18.51
N GLY A 469 8.97 -5.44 -19.24
CA GLY A 469 10.02 -5.19 -20.22
C GLY A 469 11.45 -5.31 -19.68
N GLY A 470 11.64 -5.70 -18.41
CA GLY A 470 12.95 -6.00 -17.81
C GLY A 470 13.89 -4.80 -17.75
N GLY A 471 13.33 -3.60 -17.64
CA GLY A 471 14.05 -2.34 -17.57
C GLY A 471 13.44 -1.24 -18.45
N TRP A 472 13.84 0.00 -18.18
CA TRP A 472 13.49 1.16 -18.98
C TRP A 472 14.03 1.03 -20.43
N PRO A 473 13.26 1.37 -21.49
CA PRO A 473 11.97 2.06 -21.51
C PRO A 473 10.73 1.15 -21.48
N GLY A 474 10.91 -0.14 -21.19
CA GLY A 474 9.86 -1.13 -21.13
C GLY A 474 9.51 -1.77 -22.48
N LEU A 475 8.31 -2.33 -22.55
CA LEU A 475 7.78 -3.04 -23.70
C LEU A 475 7.63 -2.13 -24.92
N GLN A 476 7.83 -2.70 -26.11
CA GLN A 476 7.63 -2.03 -27.39
C GLN A 476 6.31 -2.49 -28.01
N PRO A 477 5.51 -1.59 -28.60
CA PRO A 477 4.22 -1.95 -29.14
C PRO A 477 4.38 -2.59 -30.53
N THR A 478 3.43 -3.46 -30.84
CA THR A 478 3.05 -3.79 -32.22
C THR A 478 1.88 -2.90 -32.66
N SER A 479 1.34 -3.10 -33.86
CA SER A 479 0.16 -2.35 -34.32
C SER A 479 -0.97 -3.28 -34.74
N SER A 480 -2.19 -3.00 -34.27
CA SER A 480 -3.40 -3.74 -34.64
C SER A 480 -4.63 -2.83 -34.59
N ASN A 481 -5.48 -2.87 -35.62
CA ASN A 481 -6.73 -2.09 -35.71
C ASN A 481 -6.62 -0.58 -35.36
N GLY A 482 -5.47 0.04 -35.66
CA GLY A 482 -5.22 1.44 -35.35
C GLY A 482 -4.74 1.72 -33.92
N PHE A 483 -4.52 0.69 -33.11
CA PHE A 483 -3.90 0.78 -31.79
C PHE A 483 -2.43 0.38 -31.84
N SER A 484 -1.64 1.00 -30.96
CA SER A 484 -0.36 0.46 -30.48
C SER A 484 -0.65 -0.61 -29.43
N VAL A 485 -0.10 -1.82 -29.59
CA VAL A 485 -0.48 -2.99 -28.79
C VAL A 485 0.71 -3.58 -28.06
N PHE A 486 0.64 -3.61 -26.74
CA PHE A 486 1.61 -4.26 -25.87
C PHE A 486 1.03 -5.60 -25.39
N GLU A 487 1.74 -6.69 -25.64
CA GLU A 487 1.39 -8.00 -25.09
C GLU A 487 2.00 -8.12 -23.69
N LEU A 488 1.17 -8.42 -22.70
CA LEU A 488 1.60 -8.60 -21.32
C LEU A 488 2.06 -10.05 -21.12
N PRO A 489 3.19 -10.29 -20.43
CA PRO A 489 3.68 -11.62 -20.15
C PRO A 489 2.70 -12.39 -19.25
N VAL A 490 2.67 -13.72 -19.36
CA VAL A 490 1.74 -14.56 -18.58
C VAL A 490 2.04 -14.53 -17.08
N GLU A 491 3.27 -14.18 -16.71
CA GLU A 491 3.74 -14.00 -15.33
C GLU A 491 3.17 -12.72 -14.69
N ALA A 492 2.72 -11.77 -15.50
CA ALA A 492 2.07 -10.56 -15.02
C ALA A 492 0.60 -10.81 -14.62
N ILE A 493 -0.02 -11.92 -15.02
CA ILE A 493 -1.44 -12.18 -14.76
C ILE A 493 -1.73 -12.21 -13.25
N GLY A 494 -2.76 -11.46 -12.83
CA GLY A 494 -3.15 -11.27 -11.44
C GLY A 494 -2.25 -10.33 -10.62
N LYS A 495 -1.17 -9.81 -11.21
CA LYS A 495 -0.23 -8.89 -10.57
C LYS A 495 -0.73 -7.46 -10.68
N SER A 496 -0.50 -6.67 -9.62
CA SER A 496 -0.73 -5.23 -9.60
C SER A 496 0.46 -4.49 -10.19
N ILE A 497 0.24 -3.73 -11.26
CA ILE A 497 1.29 -3.07 -12.04
C ILE A 497 0.94 -1.60 -12.26
N ASN A 498 1.81 -0.71 -11.79
CA ASN A 498 1.83 0.71 -12.13
C ASN A 498 2.40 0.89 -13.53
N LEU A 499 1.65 1.53 -14.43
CA LEU A 499 2.04 1.73 -15.82
C LEU A 499 2.67 3.10 -16.04
N ILE A 500 3.64 3.20 -16.95
CA ILE A 500 4.21 4.46 -17.45
C ILE A 500 4.26 4.42 -18.98
N PHE A 501 3.62 5.40 -19.62
CA PHE A 501 3.73 5.60 -21.06
C PHE A 501 4.86 6.58 -21.33
N ASN A 502 5.78 6.21 -22.23
CA ASN A 502 6.93 7.05 -22.54
C ASN A 502 7.28 7.04 -24.03
N ASN A 503 8.05 8.03 -24.46
CA ASN A 503 8.49 8.18 -25.84
C ASN A 503 9.71 7.30 -26.19
N ASN A 504 9.71 6.05 -25.72
CA ASN A 504 10.79 5.07 -25.88
C ASN A 504 12.15 5.59 -25.39
N GLY A 505 12.17 6.17 -24.18
CA GLY A 505 13.37 6.72 -23.56
C GLY A 505 13.88 8.04 -24.15
N GLY A 506 13.07 8.73 -24.96
CA GLY A 506 13.37 10.06 -25.50
C GLY A 506 13.12 11.23 -24.53
N GLY A 507 12.89 10.96 -23.23
CA GLY A 507 12.73 11.96 -22.17
C GLY A 507 11.33 12.54 -21.97
N ALA A 508 10.31 12.09 -22.71
CA ALA A 508 8.91 12.42 -22.47
C ALA A 508 8.16 11.21 -21.93
N GLN A 509 7.39 11.39 -20.85
CA GLN A 509 6.62 10.34 -20.21
C GLN A 509 5.48 10.93 -19.38
N PHE A 510 4.53 10.10 -18.99
CA PHE A 510 3.59 10.38 -17.90
C PHE A 510 3.19 9.08 -17.20
N ASP A 511 2.75 9.21 -15.95
CA ASP A 511 2.31 8.08 -15.14
C ASP A 511 0.89 7.64 -15.55
N GLY A 512 0.77 6.36 -15.87
CA GLY A 512 -0.49 5.69 -16.16
C GLY A 512 -1.18 5.15 -14.90
N PRO A 513 -2.26 4.37 -15.07
CA PRO A 513 -2.92 3.69 -13.95
C PRO A 513 -2.03 2.62 -13.30
N ASN A 514 -2.38 2.30 -12.06
CA ASN A 514 -2.20 0.95 -11.52
C ASN A 514 -3.30 0.03 -12.09
N VAL A 515 -2.91 -1.16 -12.56
CA VAL A 515 -3.84 -2.19 -13.06
C VAL A 515 -3.51 -3.55 -12.46
N VAL A 516 -4.55 -4.36 -12.19
CA VAL A 516 -4.39 -5.80 -11.93
C VAL A 516 -4.58 -6.53 -13.24
N VAL A 517 -3.57 -7.27 -13.71
CA VAL A 517 -3.62 -7.88 -15.05
C VAL A 517 -4.57 -9.08 -15.10
N ASP A 518 -5.85 -8.80 -15.35
CA ASP A 518 -6.95 -9.78 -15.37
C ASP A 518 -7.76 -9.74 -16.68
N ARG A 519 -7.46 -8.76 -17.54
CA ARG A 519 -8.19 -8.46 -18.78
C ARG A 519 -7.33 -7.66 -19.77
N ASP A 520 -7.86 -7.45 -20.97
CA ASP A 520 -7.29 -6.49 -21.91
C ASP A 520 -7.61 -5.05 -21.47
N PHE A 521 -6.63 -4.16 -21.53
CA PHE A 521 -6.80 -2.75 -21.21
C PHE A 521 -6.79 -1.89 -22.47
N TYR A 522 -7.60 -0.84 -22.47
CA TYR A 522 -7.69 0.10 -23.58
C TYR A 522 -7.45 1.51 -23.03
N PHE A 523 -6.56 2.26 -23.67
CA PHE A 523 -6.25 3.62 -23.27
C PHE A 523 -6.25 4.54 -24.49
N THR A 524 -6.82 5.73 -24.33
CA THR A 524 -6.49 6.87 -25.19
C THR A 524 -5.48 7.74 -24.44
N ILE A 525 -4.39 8.13 -25.10
CA ILE A 525 -3.36 8.95 -24.47
C ILE A 525 -3.03 10.16 -25.34
N ASN A 526 -2.59 11.25 -24.71
CA ASN A 526 -2.04 12.43 -25.36
C ASN A 526 -0.70 12.82 -24.71
N ALA A 527 -0.08 13.91 -25.17
CA ALA A 527 1.24 14.31 -24.71
C ALA A 527 1.33 14.66 -23.20
N THR A 528 0.18 14.87 -22.53
CA THR A 528 0.12 15.31 -21.13
C THR A 528 -0.47 14.26 -20.19
N GLY A 529 -1.05 13.17 -20.70
CA GLY A 529 -1.68 12.16 -19.86
C GLY A 529 -2.62 11.23 -20.61
N ARG A 530 -3.34 10.41 -19.84
CA ARG A 530 -4.43 9.58 -20.34
C ARG A 530 -5.74 10.36 -20.42
N LEU A 531 -6.57 9.94 -21.37
CA LEU A 531 -7.99 10.27 -21.45
C LEU A 531 -8.76 8.98 -21.21
N CYS A 532 -9.92 9.08 -20.55
CA CYS A 532 -10.86 7.98 -20.46
C CYS A 532 -12.11 8.31 -21.26
N ARG A 533 -12.53 7.38 -22.12
CA ARG A 533 -13.73 7.52 -22.94
C ARG A 533 -14.64 6.33 -22.78
N VAL A 534 -15.94 6.56 -22.94
CA VAL A 534 -16.92 5.49 -23.12
C VAL A 534 -17.34 5.46 -24.58
N TYR A 535 -17.05 4.35 -25.25
CA TYR A 535 -17.43 4.06 -26.62
C TYR A 535 -18.67 3.18 -26.62
N VAL A 536 -19.72 3.62 -27.31
CA VAL A 536 -21.03 2.95 -27.32
C VAL A 536 -21.44 2.57 -28.73
N ASP A 537 -21.51 1.26 -29.00
CA ASP A 537 -22.22 0.67 -30.15
C ASP A 537 -23.72 0.67 -29.81
N ASP A 538 -24.40 1.72 -30.24
CA ASP A 538 -25.80 1.98 -29.89
C ASP A 538 -26.76 1.18 -30.78
N GLN A 539 -27.32 0.12 -30.21
CA GLN A 539 -28.37 -0.72 -30.81
C GLN A 539 -29.73 -0.53 -30.11
N SER A 540 -29.91 0.56 -29.36
CA SER A 540 -31.12 0.82 -28.57
C SER A 540 -32.33 1.23 -29.42
N GLY A 541 -32.08 1.81 -30.60
CA GLY A 541 -33.11 2.44 -31.42
C GLY A 541 -33.63 3.78 -30.89
N TRP A 542 -32.93 4.39 -29.92
CA TRP A 542 -33.27 5.72 -29.42
C TRP A 542 -32.86 6.83 -30.40
N ASP A 543 -33.63 7.93 -30.41
CA ASP A 543 -33.34 9.11 -31.26
C ASP A 543 -32.16 9.94 -30.74
N ALA A 544 -31.80 9.77 -29.47
CA ALA A 544 -30.67 10.43 -28.81
C ALA A 544 -30.15 9.57 -27.66
N LEU A 545 -28.85 9.62 -27.40
CA LEU A 545 -28.19 8.90 -26.32
C LEU A 545 -27.48 9.88 -25.37
N ALA A 546 -27.61 9.64 -24.07
CA ALA A 546 -26.85 10.32 -23.02
C ALA A 546 -26.33 9.31 -22.00
N LEU A 547 -25.22 9.64 -21.35
CA LEU A 547 -24.58 8.82 -20.33
C LEU A 547 -24.53 9.56 -19.00
N TYR A 548 -25.30 9.09 -18.03
CA TYR A 548 -25.22 9.56 -16.65
C TYR A 548 -24.36 8.58 -15.84
N ALA A 549 -23.63 9.08 -14.84
CA ALA A 549 -22.89 8.25 -13.91
C ALA A 549 -22.88 8.88 -12.51
N TRP A 550 -22.90 8.03 -11.50
CA TRP A 550 -22.85 8.42 -10.09
C TRP A 550 -22.16 7.36 -9.23
N GLY A 551 -21.54 7.79 -8.14
CA GLY A 551 -20.66 6.94 -7.35
C GLY A 551 -19.58 7.80 -6.70
N GLY A 552 -18.32 7.58 -7.07
CA GLY A 552 -17.20 8.41 -6.63
C GLY A 552 -17.22 9.82 -7.23
N PHE A 553 -17.76 9.98 -8.44
CA PHE A 553 -17.80 11.25 -9.17
C PHE A 553 -19.02 11.32 -10.10
N GLU A 554 -19.90 12.30 -9.87
CA GLU A 554 -21.02 12.55 -10.79
C GLU A 554 -20.51 13.19 -12.09
N PHE A 555 -20.67 12.49 -13.22
CA PHE A 555 -20.13 12.96 -14.51
C PHE A 555 -20.70 14.32 -14.93
N ALA A 556 -22.01 14.47 -14.80
CA ALA A 556 -22.78 15.68 -15.04
C ALA A 556 -24.19 15.49 -14.50
N GLY A 557 -24.89 16.60 -14.21
CA GLY A 557 -26.29 16.54 -13.83
C GLY A 557 -27.16 15.87 -14.90
N TRP A 558 -28.25 15.23 -14.46
CA TRP A 558 -29.20 14.55 -15.36
C TRP A 558 -29.58 15.42 -16.57
N PRO A 559 -29.56 14.89 -17.81
CA PRO A 559 -29.45 13.48 -18.22
C PRO A 559 -28.02 12.93 -18.36
N GLY A 560 -27.02 13.66 -17.88
CA GLY A 560 -25.61 13.28 -17.95
C GLY A 560 -24.89 13.82 -19.19
N LEU A 561 -23.76 13.21 -19.51
CA LEU A 561 -22.89 13.57 -20.62
C LEU A 561 -23.62 13.44 -21.95
N GLN A 562 -23.35 14.39 -22.84
CA GLN A 562 -23.77 14.35 -24.23
C GLN A 562 -22.66 13.74 -25.09
N PRO A 563 -23.00 13.09 -26.22
CA PRO A 563 -22.02 12.55 -27.13
C PRO A 563 -21.01 13.63 -27.58
N ALA A 564 -19.72 13.34 -27.42
CA ALA A 564 -18.63 14.18 -27.88
C ALA A 564 -18.32 13.96 -29.38
N GLY A 565 -18.73 12.83 -29.95
CA GLY A 565 -18.53 12.51 -31.35
C GLY A 565 -18.80 11.04 -31.66
N THR A 566 -18.33 10.60 -32.82
CA THR A 566 -18.36 9.21 -33.25
C THR A 566 -17.00 8.77 -33.78
N LYS A 567 -16.68 7.47 -33.65
CA LYS A 567 -15.46 6.87 -34.21
C LYS A 567 -15.76 5.47 -34.70
N THR A 568 -15.36 5.19 -35.95
CA THR A 568 -15.38 3.84 -36.49
C THR A 568 -14.15 3.07 -36.03
N ILE A 569 -14.34 1.92 -35.41
CA ILE A 569 -13.27 0.96 -35.08
C ILE A 569 -13.67 -0.38 -35.69
N GLY A 570 -12.77 -0.95 -36.50
CA GLY A 570 -13.10 -2.11 -37.33
C GLY A 570 -14.29 -1.81 -38.26
N SER A 571 -15.42 -2.48 -38.04
CA SER A 571 -16.67 -2.30 -38.79
C SER A 571 -17.81 -1.69 -37.96
N VAL A 572 -17.53 -1.18 -36.76
CA VAL A 572 -18.52 -0.67 -35.81
C VAL A 572 -18.34 0.84 -35.63
N ASP A 573 -19.44 1.58 -35.70
CA ASP A 573 -19.48 3.02 -35.45
C ASP A 573 -19.87 3.28 -33.99
N TYR A 574 -18.91 3.71 -33.18
CA TYR A 574 -19.12 3.99 -31.76
C TYR A 574 -19.48 5.46 -31.53
N THR A 575 -20.48 5.70 -30.67
CA THR A 575 -20.74 7.00 -30.05
C THR A 575 -19.77 7.20 -28.89
N ILE A 576 -19.13 8.36 -28.80
CA ILE A 576 -18.09 8.65 -27.80
C ILE A 576 -18.62 9.59 -26.72
N PHE A 577 -18.36 9.26 -25.46
CA PHE A 577 -18.47 10.15 -24.31
C PHE A 577 -17.07 10.38 -23.72
N GLU A 578 -16.72 11.64 -23.49
CA GLU A 578 -15.46 12.02 -22.81
C GLU A 578 -15.70 11.99 -21.30
N VAL A 579 -14.97 11.14 -20.57
CA VAL A 579 -15.12 11.00 -19.12
C VAL A 579 -14.39 12.15 -18.41
N PRO A 580 -15.01 12.82 -17.42
CA PRO A 580 -14.35 13.87 -16.66
C PRO A 580 -13.12 13.36 -15.91
N GLU A 581 -12.08 14.19 -15.82
CA GLU A 581 -10.81 13.85 -15.16
C GLU A 581 -10.99 13.39 -13.71
N GLY A 582 -11.89 14.04 -12.96
CA GLY A 582 -12.16 13.69 -11.56
C GLY A 582 -12.81 12.30 -11.34
N ALA A 583 -13.36 11.69 -12.40
CA ALA A 583 -13.89 10.33 -12.32
C ALA A 583 -12.82 9.26 -12.55
N ILE A 584 -11.65 9.62 -13.08
CA ILE A 584 -10.60 8.65 -13.36
C ILE A 584 -10.07 8.06 -12.05
N GLY A 585 -10.08 6.74 -11.94
CA GLY A 585 -9.74 5.97 -10.74
C GLY A 585 -10.91 5.75 -9.77
N GLN A 586 -12.08 6.35 -10.04
CA GLN A 586 -13.27 6.18 -9.22
C GLN A 586 -14.12 4.99 -9.67
N GLU A 587 -14.94 4.47 -8.76
CA GLU A 587 -15.98 3.48 -9.04
C GLU A 587 -17.31 4.19 -9.32
N GLU A 588 -17.92 3.88 -10.46
CA GLU A 588 -19.09 4.58 -10.98
C GLU A 588 -20.18 3.64 -11.44
N ASN A 589 -21.43 3.98 -11.10
CA ASN A 589 -22.62 3.32 -11.62
C ASN A 589 -23.09 4.06 -12.87
N LEU A 590 -23.05 3.39 -14.03
CA LEU A 590 -23.44 4.00 -15.30
C LEU A 590 -24.95 3.87 -15.54
N ILE A 591 -25.54 4.87 -16.19
CA ILE A 591 -26.92 4.85 -16.71
C ILE A 591 -26.92 5.37 -18.14
N PHE A 592 -27.35 4.52 -19.07
CA PHE A 592 -27.61 4.92 -20.44
C PHE A 592 -29.08 5.33 -20.56
N ASN A 593 -29.33 6.49 -21.18
CA ASN A 593 -30.68 7.01 -21.32
C ASN A 593 -30.89 7.73 -22.66
N ASN A 594 -32.17 7.88 -23.03
CA ASN A 594 -32.56 8.55 -24.27
C ASN A 594 -32.54 10.09 -24.15
N ASN A 595 -31.51 10.64 -23.51
CA ASN A 595 -31.31 12.06 -23.23
C ASN A 595 -32.49 12.73 -22.50
N GLY A 596 -32.98 12.09 -21.44
CA GLY A 596 -34.10 12.59 -20.64
C GLY A 596 -35.49 12.41 -21.28
N GLY A 597 -35.61 11.66 -22.38
CA GLY A 597 -36.87 11.31 -23.04
C GLY A 597 -37.70 10.24 -22.31
N GLY A 598 -37.33 9.86 -21.08
CA GLY A 598 -38.06 8.93 -20.23
C GLY A 598 -37.69 7.45 -20.36
N ALA A 599 -36.82 7.07 -21.30
CA ALA A 599 -36.26 5.71 -21.40
C ALA A 599 -34.83 5.69 -20.86
N GLN A 600 -34.53 4.70 -20.02
CA GLN A 600 -33.21 4.47 -19.44
C GLN A 600 -33.10 3.02 -18.94
N PHE A 601 -31.89 2.56 -18.71
CA PHE A 601 -31.62 1.35 -17.95
C PHE A 601 -30.35 1.52 -17.11
N ASP A 602 -30.30 0.79 -16.00
CA ASP A 602 -29.11 0.74 -15.15
C ASP A 602 -28.01 -0.03 -15.87
N GLY A 603 -26.89 0.65 -16.12
CA GLY A 603 -25.70 0.08 -16.72
C GLY A 603 -24.79 -0.61 -15.68
N PRO A 604 -23.58 -1.00 -16.09
CA PRO A 604 -22.63 -1.64 -15.19
C PRO A 604 -22.06 -0.65 -14.18
N ASN A 605 -21.70 -1.19 -13.01
CA ASN A 605 -20.79 -0.54 -12.06
C ASN A 605 -19.35 -0.83 -12.50
N VAL A 606 -18.50 0.20 -12.59
CA VAL A 606 -17.15 0.10 -13.14
C VAL A 606 -16.15 1.02 -12.46
N THR A 607 -14.90 0.57 -12.35
CA THR A 607 -13.76 1.44 -12.04
C THR A 607 -13.23 2.10 -13.32
N ILE A 608 -13.15 3.43 -13.34
CA ILE A 608 -12.68 4.20 -14.50
C ILE A 608 -11.15 4.20 -14.58
N VAL A 609 -10.57 3.11 -15.08
CA VAL A 609 -9.11 3.00 -15.26
C VAL A 609 -8.65 3.37 -16.67
N GLY A 610 -9.51 3.19 -17.69
CA GLY A 610 -9.20 3.43 -19.10
C GLY A 610 -10.45 3.61 -19.96
N ASP A 611 -10.30 3.41 -21.26
CA ASP A 611 -11.40 3.44 -22.22
C ASP A 611 -12.32 2.22 -22.02
N LEU A 612 -13.64 2.47 -22.04
CA LEU A 612 -14.67 1.47 -21.89
C LEU A 612 -15.44 1.30 -23.20
N TYR A 613 -15.78 0.06 -23.55
CA TYR A 613 -16.47 -0.27 -24.80
C TYR A 613 -17.72 -1.08 -24.50
N TYR A 614 -18.88 -0.53 -24.86
CA TYR A 614 -20.18 -1.16 -24.65
C TYR A 614 -20.96 -1.27 -25.96
N ARG A 615 -21.63 -2.40 -26.14
CA ARG A 615 -22.81 -2.49 -26.99
C ARG A 615 -24.05 -2.37 -26.13
N ILE A 616 -24.96 -1.47 -26.48
CA ILE A 616 -26.21 -1.28 -25.75
C ILE A 616 -27.43 -1.65 -26.57
N THR A 617 -28.45 -2.20 -25.93
CA THR A 617 -29.83 -2.28 -26.46
C THR A 617 -30.70 -1.26 -25.72
N ASP A 618 -32.03 -1.33 -25.88
CA ASP A 618 -32.98 -0.50 -25.14
C ASP A 618 -33.06 -0.84 -23.64
N SER A 619 -32.42 -1.92 -23.19
CA SER A 619 -32.58 -2.44 -21.83
C SER A 619 -31.31 -2.98 -21.18
N ALA A 620 -30.18 -3.02 -21.87
CA ALA A 620 -28.95 -3.63 -21.35
C ALA A 620 -27.70 -3.06 -22.02
N ALA A 621 -26.59 -3.14 -21.30
CA ALA A 621 -25.24 -2.91 -21.81
C ALA A 621 -24.42 -4.20 -21.71
N THR A 622 -23.61 -4.49 -22.72
CA THR A 622 -22.65 -5.59 -22.74
C THR A 622 -21.28 -5.03 -23.08
N GLU A 623 -20.28 -5.31 -22.25
CA GLU A 623 -18.89 -4.94 -22.56
C GLU A 623 -18.41 -5.72 -23.79
N VAL A 624 -17.74 -5.04 -24.72
CA VAL A 624 -17.28 -5.62 -25.99
C VAL A 624 -15.82 -5.30 -26.25
N LYS A 625 -15.13 -6.16 -27.03
CA LYS A 625 -13.81 -5.82 -27.57
C LYS A 625 -13.98 -4.99 -28.85
N PRO A 626 -13.25 -3.86 -28.99
CA PRO A 626 -13.30 -2.99 -30.16
C PRO A 626 -12.64 -3.56 -31.42
#